data_AF-A0A7M2V1Y9-F1
#
_entry.id   AF-A0A7M2V1Y9-F1
#
_cell.length_a   1.000
_cell.length_b   1.000
_cell.length_c   1.000
_cell.angle_alpha   90.00
_cell.angle_beta   90.00
_cell.angle_gamma   90.00
#
_symmetry.space_group_name_H-M   'P 1'
#
loop_
_entity.id
_entity.type
_entity.pdbx_description
1 polymer ?
#
loop_
_entity_poly.entity_id
_entity_poly.type
_entity_poly.pdbx_seq_one_letter_code
_entity_poly.pdbx_strand_id
1 'polypeptide(L)'
;MFALVRRLCLVIAAVTATSAGASLQPPAGYQQPPQHHAASRFTCPSFPAPFTGALDFTSKYEGSDSARATLNPQADQAFHEQTKAITELEKVVSQVVTGFARDGNPARADCVVNGLDAWARAGALTAVAKNHTGKSMRKWALATLSSFWLQLKFSPAHPLDRQQQKAADVEHWLSHLADLTVADWRDLPLKRVNNHSYWAAWAIMATAVVTDRRDLFDQSLAMYRTAANQVDSEGFLLNELRRKQRAFSYHNYAIQPLVMIALFARSNGVEVTAENDNALQRLARRILSGFDNPDVFTRKTGITQDSAFTQQASSIAWLEGWCALQTCDARTNQRIAALRPLHSTRLGGDLSWFFAAH
;
A
#
# COMPACT_ATOMS: atom_id res chain seq x y z
N MET A 1 67.89 30.90 -33.86
CA MET A 1 67.88 29.43 -33.79
C MET A 1 67.08 29.01 -32.55
N PHE A 2 66.01 28.25 -32.77
CA PHE A 2 65.18 27.50 -31.82
C PHE A 2 64.27 28.23 -30.81
N ALA A 3 62.97 28.09 -31.10
CA ALA A 3 61.82 28.31 -30.26
C ALA A 3 61.69 27.23 -29.18
N LEU A 4 61.07 27.56 -28.04
CA LEU A 4 60.41 26.56 -27.20
C LEU A 4 59.16 27.17 -26.53
N VAL A 5 58.01 27.03 -27.21
CA VAL A 5 56.69 27.32 -26.64
C VAL A 5 56.31 26.12 -25.78
N ARG A 6 56.28 26.31 -24.45
CA ARG A 6 55.87 25.28 -23.49
C ARG A 6 54.34 25.29 -23.41
N ARG A 7 53.69 24.38 -24.13
CA ARG A 7 52.24 24.14 -24.01
C ARG A 7 51.96 23.43 -22.67
N LEU A 8 51.27 24.11 -21.77
CA LEU A 8 50.72 23.52 -20.55
C LEU A 8 49.38 22.86 -20.91
N CYS A 9 49.37 21.54 -21.08
CA CYS A 9 48.12 20.79 -21.22
C CYS A 9 47.50 20.60 -19.83
N LEU A 10 46.47 21.39 -19.52
CA LEU A 10 45.58 21.13 -18.39
C LEU A 10 44.67 19.96 -18.75
N VAL A 11 44.92 18.78 -18.19
CA VAL A 11 43.99 17.65 -18.26
C VAL A 11 42.91 17.87 -17.20
N ILE A 12 41.75 18.38 -17.63
CA ILE A 12 40.55 18.40 -16.79
C ILE A 12 39.99 16.97 -16.82
N ALA A 13 40.31 16.18 -15.80
CA ALA A 13 39.64 14.92 -15.56
C ALA A 13 38.21 15.23 -15.08
N ALA A 14 37.24 15.16 -15.99
CA ALA A 14 35.84 15.14 -15.64
C ALA A 14 35.56 13.83 -14.89
N VAL A 15 35.58 13.88 -13.56
CA VAL A 15 35.03 12.81 -12.73
C VAL A 15 33.52 12.86 -12.89
N THR A 16 32.99 12.09 -13.84
CA THR A 16 31.58 11.71 -13.82
C THR A 16 31.39 10.73 -12.67
N ALA A 17 31.26 11.25 -11.45
CA ALA A 17 30.63 10.50 -10.38
C ALA A 17 29.19 10.25 -10.84
N THR A 18 28.94 9.09 -11.44
CA THR A 18 27.59 8.54 -11.50
C THR A 18 27.14 8.44 -10.05
N SER A 19 26.33 9.39 -9.59
CA SER A 19 25.60 9.28 -8.35
C SER A 19 24.70 8.07 -8.49
N ALA A 20 25.19 6.89 -8.09
CA ALA A 20 24.32 5.76 -7.80
C ALA A 20 23.26 6.31 -6.84
N GLY A 21 22.01 6.40 -7.29
CA GLY A 21 20.93 6.92 -6.47
C GLY A 21 20.88 6.13 -5.16
N ALA A 22 20.69 6.82 -4.03
CA ALA A 22 20.55 6.15 -2.74
C ALA A 22 19.46 5.06 -2.83
N SER A 23 19.63 3.92 -2.15
CA SER A 23 18.59 2.88 -2.12
C SER A 23 17.29 3.40 -1.55
N LEU A 24 16.17 2.96 -2.10
CA LEU A 24 14.83 3.32 -1.65
C LEU A 24 14.60 2.94 -0.18
N GLN A 25 14.03 3.87 0.59
CA GLN A 25 13.79 3.70 2.03
C GLN A 25 12.30 3.78 2.37
N PRO A 26 11.79 2.97 3.30
CA PRO A 26 10.48 3.19 3.90
C PRO A 26 10.56 4.35 4.91
N PRO A 27 9.41 4.83 5.44
CA PRO A 27 9.39 5.69 6.61
C PRO A 27 10.17 5.09 7.79
N ALA A 28 10.80 5.95 8.60
CA ALA A 28 11.68 5.54 9.71
C ALA A 28 11.03 4.57 10.71
N GLY A 29 9.70 4.60 10.86
CA GLY A 29 8.94 3.64 11.67
C GLY A 29 9.12 2.16 11.28
N TYR A 30 9.40 1.88 10.00
CA TYR A 30 9.67 0.51 9.53
C TYR A 30 11.08 0.02 9.90
N GLN A 31 11.95 0.92 10.38
CA GLN A 31 13.33 0.63 10.80
C GLN A 31 13.45 0.54 12.33
N GLN A 32 12.32 0.55 13.05
CA GLN A 32 12.31 0.41 14.50
C GLN A 32 12.63 -1.04 14.89
N PRO A 33 13.35 -1.26 16.00
CA PRO A 33 13.50 -2.60 16.55
C PRO A 33 12.14 -3.16 16.96
N PRO A 34 11.98 -4.49 17.02
CA PRO A 34 10.79 -5.09 17.63
C PRO A 34 10.53 -4.53 19.03
N GLN A 35 9.28 -4.51 19.45
CA GLN A 35 8.89 -3.95 20.76
C GLN A 35 9.45 -4.74 21.97
N HIS A 36 10.07 -5.90 21.75
CA HIS A 36 10.67 -6.78 22.76
C HIS A 36 9.73 -7.11 23.93
N HIS A 37 8.43 -7.30 23.65
CA HIS A 37 7.53 -7.96 24.60
C HIS A 37 8.03 -9.38 24.88
N ALA A 38 7.66 -9.95 26.03
CA ALA A 38 8.14 -11.27 26.47
C ALA A 38 8.08 -12.31 25.34
N ALA A 39 9.23 -12.95 25.07
CA ALA A 39 9.39 -13.89 23.97
C ALA A 39 8.33 -15.00 24.04
N SER A 40 7.46 -15.05 23.03
CA SER A 40 6.39 -16.05 23.00
C SER A 40 6.91 -17.38 22.45
N ARG A 41 6.40 -18.50 23.00
CA ARG A 41 6.53 -19.80 22.33
C ARG A 41 5.79 -19.70 21.00
N PHE A 42 6.53 -19.71 19.90
CA PHE A 42 5.98 -19.58 18.55
C PHE A 42 6.04 -20.91 17.81
N THR A 43 4.90 -21.33 17.26
CA THR A 43 4.79 -22.43 16.30
C THR A 43 4.32 -21.84 14.98
N CYS A 44 5.05 -22.13 13.90
CA CYS A 44 4.67 -21.69 12.56
C CYS A 44 3.31 -22.28 12.15
N PRO A 45 2.29 -21.45 11.87
CA PRO A 45 1.01 -21.97 11.36
C PRO A 45 1.18 -22.52 9.94
N SER A 46 0.28 -23.42 9.54
CA SER A 46 0.22 -23.88 8.15
C SER A 46 -0.14 -22.73 7.21
N PHE A 47 0.61 -22.60 6.12
CA PHE A 47 0.28 -21.70 5.01
C PHE A 47 -0.72 -22.37 4.07
N PRO A 48 -1.62 -21.61 3.42
CA PRO A 48 -2.49 -22.16 2.38
C PRO A 48 -1.68 -22.57 1.15
N ALA A 49 -2.24 -23.48 0.35
CA ALA A 49 -1.65 -23.90 -0.91
C ALA A 49 -1.49 -22.70 -1.88
N PRO A 50 -0.37 -22.60 -2.63
CA PRO A 50 -0.17 -21.55 -3.61
C PRO A 50 -1.30 -21.44 -4.64
N PHE A 51 -1.87 -20.25 -4.80
CA PHE A 51 -2.91 -20.01 -5.80
C PHE A 51 -2.30 -19.80 -7.18
N THR A 52 -2.33 -20.85 -8.02
CA THR A 52 -1.84 -20.84 -9.41
C THR A 52 -2.96 -20.89 -10.45
N GLY A 53 -4.22 -20.88 -10.00
CA GLY A 53 -5.40 -20.88 -10.86
C GLY A 53 -5.60 -19.57 -11.62
N ALA A 54 -6.63 -19.54 -12.47
CA ALA A 54 -7.02 -18.34 -13.19
C ALA A 54 -7.45 -17.24 -12.21
N LEU A 55 -6.96 -16.02 -12.41
CA LEU A 55 -7.45 -14.83 -11.70
C LEU A 55 -8.73 -14.33 -12.37
N ASP A 56 -9.80 -15.09 -12.20
CA ASP A 56 -11.13 -14.87 -12.75
C ASP A 56 -12.16 -15.17 -11.65
N PHE A 57 -12.60 -14.11 -10.97
CA PHE A 57 -13.43 -14.24 -9.77
C PHE A 57 -14.76 -13.51 -9.92
N THR A 58 -15.81 -14.10 -9.36
CA THR A 58 -17.13 -13.49 -9.28
C THR A 58 -17.04 -12.16 -8.50
N SER A 59 -17.70 -11.13 -9.00
CA SER A 59 -17.78 -9.84 -8.30
C SER A 59 -18.91 -9.89 -7.28
N LYS A 60 -18.66 -9.51 -6.02
CA LYS A 60 -19.72 -9.37 -5.00
C LYS A 60 -20.86 -8.39 -5.34
N TYR A 61 -20.64 -7.54 -6.34
CA TYR A 61 -21.64 -6.61 -6.88
C TYR A 61 -22.26 -7.10 -8.19
N GLU A 62 -22.14 -8.39 -8.52
CA GLU A 62 -22.78 -8.98 -9.69
C GLU A 62 -24.30 -8.75 -9.67
N GLY A 63 -24.83 -8.27 -10.80
CA GLY A 63 -26.22 -7.84 -10.91
C GLY A 63 -26.51 -6.40 -10.45
N SER A 64 -25.52 -5.66 -9.93
CA SER A 64 -25.69 -4.24 -9.58
C SER A 64 -25.68 -3.34 -10.82
N ASP A 65 -26.34 -2.17 -10.73
CA ASP A 65 -26.32 -1.14 -11.77
C ASP A 65 -24.91 -0.52 -11.96
N SER A 66 -24.81 0.51 -12.80
CA SER A 66 -23.53 1.19 -13.08
C SER A 66 -22.85 1.78 -11.85
N ALA A 67 -23.57 2.01 -10.74
CA ALA A 67 -23.00 2.48 -9.48
C ALA A 67 -22.28 1.37 -8.70
N ARG A 68 -22.54 0.09 -9.02
CA ARG A 68 -21.95 -1.08 -8.37
C ARG A 68 -22.03 -1.01 -6.85
N ALA A 69 -23.18 -0.63 -6.31
CA ALA A 69 -23.34 -0.32 -4.88
C ALA A 69 -24.23 -1.34 -4.12
N THR A 70 -24.86 -2.28 -4.84
CA THR A 70 -25.77 -3.30 -4.29
C THR A 70 -25.05 -4.63 -4.16
N LEU A 71 -24.93 -5.13 -2.92
CA LEU A 71 -24.30 -6.43 -2.65
C LEU A 71 -25.22 -7.57 -3.10
N ASN A 72 -24.64 -8.57 -3.76
CA ASN A 72 -25.31 -9.84 -4.06
C ASN A 72 -24.75 -10.92 -3.13
N PRO A 73 -25.54 -11.44 -2.16
CA PRO A 73 -25.04 -12.40 -1.17
C PRO A 73 -24.46 -13.68 -1.76
N GLN A 74 -25.05 -14.21 -2.83
CA GLN A 74 -24.55 -15.43 -3.48
C GLN A 74 -23.23 -15.18 -4.21
N ALA A 75 -23.13 -14.05 -4.90
CA ALA A 75 -21.90 -13.64 -5.57
C ALA A 75 -20.78 -13.32 -4.57
N ASP A 76 -21.12 -12.77 -3.41
CA ASP A 76 -20.19 -12.50 -2.31
C ASP A 76 -19.66 -13.81 -1.70
N GLN A 77 -20.53 -14.79 -1.47
CA GLN A 77 -20.12 -16.13 -1.04
C GLN A 77 -19.20 -16.81 -2.06
N ALA A 78 -19.58 -16.81 -3.34
CA ALA A 78 -18.75 -17.38 -4.41
C ALA A 78 -17.38 -16.69 -4.50
N PHE A 79 -17.34 -15.36 -4.38
CA PHE A 79 -16.10 -14.60 -4.31
C PHE A 79 -15.22 -15.05 -3.14
N HIS A 80 -15.79 -15.21 -1.94
CA HIS A 80 -15.06 -15.66 -0.75
C HIS A 80 -14.51 -17.08 -0.91
N GLU A 81 -15.28 -18.00 -1.46
CA GLU A 81 -14.84 -19.37 -1.72
C GLU A 81 -13.69 -19.41 -2.74
N GLN A 82 -13.83 -18.69 -3.86
CA GLN A 82 -12.83 -18.65 -4.94
C GLN A 82 -11.51 -17.99 -4.51
N THR A 83 -11.56 -17.02 -3.59
CA THR A 83 -10.39 -16.24 -3.15
C THR A 83 -9.82 -16.68 -1.81
N LYS A 84 -10.34 -17.78 -1.24
CA LYS A 84 -10.01 -18.26 0.11
C LYS A 84 -8.51 -18.42 0.33
N ALA A 85 -7.80 -19.13 -0.54
CA ALA A 85 -6.35 -19.36 -0.39
C ALA A 85 -5.54 -18.05 -0.35
N ILE A 86 -5.95 -17.04 -1.14
CA ILE A 86 -5.28 -15.73 -1.20
C ILE A 86 -5.54 -14.96 0.10
N THR A 87 -6.79 -14.93 0.56
CA THR A 87 -7.17 -14.21 1.79
C THR A 87 -6.61 -14.87 3.05
N GLU A 88 -6.49 -16.20 3.07
CA GLU A 88 -5.80 -16.95 4.12
C GLU A 88 -4.31 -16.64 4.15
N LEU A 89 -3.67 -16.48 2.98
CA LEU A 89 -2.25 -16.09 2.91
C LEU A 89 -2.05 -14.69 3.51
N GLU A 90 -2.86 -13.71 3.09
CA GLU A 90 -2.82 -12.34 3.63
C GLU A 90 -2.97 -12.34 5.16
N LYS A 91 -3.89 -13.17 5.68
CA LYS A 91 -4.13 -13.30 7.12
C LYS A 91 -2.93 -13.92 7.85
N VAL A 92 -2.40 -15.05 7.38
CA VAL A 92 -1.28 -15.75 8.03
C VAL A 92 -0.04 -14.87 8.06
N VAL A 93 0.32 -14.25 6.93
CA VAL A 93 1.48 -13.34 6.85
C VAL A 93 1.31 -12.16 7.81
N SER A 94 0.15 -11.51 7.78
CA SER A 94 -0.17 -10.41 8.68
C SER A 94 -0.01 -10.80 10.16
N GLN A 95 -0.57 -11.94 10.55
CA GLN A 95 -0.50 -12.43 11.93
C GLN A 95 0.93 -12.75 12.37
N VAL A 96 1.69 -13.45 11.52
CA VAL A 96 3.05 -13.89 11.88
C VAL A 96 4.02 -12.71 11.94
N VAL A 97 3.98 -11.80 10.98
CA VAL A 97 4.85 -10.61 10.96
C VAL A 97 4.47 -9.61 12.05
N THR A 98 3.18 -9.41 12.34
CA THR A 98 2.76 -8.60 13.51
C THR A 98 3.29 -9.20 14.81
N GLY A 99 3.30 -10.53 14.92
CA GLY A 99 3.94 -11.20 16.05
C GLY A 99 5.45 -10.89 16.14
N PHE A 100 6.15 -10.90 15.01
CA PHE A 100 7.58 -10.57 14.95
C PHE A 100 7.85 -9.13 15.40
N ALA A 101 7.05 -8.17 14.93
CA ALA A 101 7.16 -6.77 15.37
C ALA A 101 6.98 -6.60 16.89
N ARG A 102 6.25 -7.51 17.54
CA ARG A 102 6.02 -7.48 19.00
C ARG A 102 7.12 -8.15 19.81
N ASP A 103 7.56 -9.36 19.43
CA ASP A 103 8.45 -10.18 20.25
C ASP A 103 9.86 -10.37 19.69
N GLY A 104 10.10 -9.95 18.43
CA GLY A 104 11.39 -10.10 17.75
C GLY A 104 11.81 -11.54 17.50
N ASN A 105 10.92 -12.53 17.65
CA ASN A 105 11.28 -13.94 17.55
C ASN A 105 11.65 -14.31 16.09
N PRO A 106 12.92 -14.65 15.79
CA PRO A 106 13.38 -14.91 14.41
C PRO A 106 12.67 -16.10 13.76
N ALA A 107 12.13 -17.04 14.54
CA ALA A 107 11.35 -18.16 14.00
C ALA A 107 10.10 -17.70 13.24
N ARG A 108 9.56 -16.51 13.54
CA ARG A 108 8.43 -15.92 12.82
C ARG A 108 8.82 -15.45 11.42
N ALA A 109 9.98 -14.81 11.29
CA ALA A 109 10.51 -14.45 9.98
C ALA A 109 10.84 -15.71 9.18
N ASP A 110 11.49 -16.70 9.81
CA ASP A 110 11.78 -17.99 9.18
C ASP A 110 10.51 -18.66 8.64
N CYS A 111 9.40 -18.60 9.38
CA CYS A 111 8.09 -19.11 8.99
C CYS A 111 7.51 -18.39 7.77
N VAL A 112 7.55 -17.06 7.76
CA VAL A 112 7.04 -16.24 6.64
C VAL A 112 7.86 -16.43 5.38
N VAL A 113 9.20 -16.45 5.49
CA VAL A 113 10.09 -16.67 4.33
C VAL A 113 9.78 -18.01 3.69
N ASN A 114 9.70 -19.10 4.47
CA ASN A 114 9.38 -20.44 3.94
C ASN A 114 8.00 -20.50 3.28
N GLY A 115 6.98 -19.90 3.89
CA GLY A 115 5.63 -19.88 3.35
C GLY A 115 5.53 -19.10 2.03
N LEU A 116 6.15 -17.91 1.96
CA LEU A 116 6.16 -17.09 0.75
C LEU A 116 7.05 -17.65 -0.35
N ASP A 117 8.17 -18.28 0.00
CA ASP A 117 9.06 -18.95 -0.94
C ASP A 117 8.35 -20.13 -1.64
N ALA A 118 7.46 -20.85 -0.94
CA ALA A 118 6.59 -21.86 -1.58
C ALA A 118 5.60 -21.24 -2.59
N TRP A 119 5.04 -20.07 -2.29
CA TRP A 119 4.17 -19.33 -3.22
C TRP A 119 4.95 -18.77 -4.41
N ALA A 120 6.15 -18.26 -4.17
CA ALA A 120 7.06 -17.72 -5.18
C ALA A 120 7.48 -18.81 -6.17
N ARG A 121 7.98 -19.96 -5.69
CA ARG A 121 8.38 -21.09 -6.54
C ARG A 121 7.24 -21.66 -7.37
N ALA A 122 6.01 -21.60 -6.86
CA ALA A 122 4.82 -22.05 -7.61
C ALA A 122 4.37 -21.04 -8.68
N GLY A 123 4.95 -19.83 -8.74
CA GLY A 123 4.47 -18.77 -9.62
C GLY A 123 3.06 -18.32 -9.24
N ALA A 124 2.71 -18.33 -7.95
CA ALA A 124 1.36 -17.98 -7.52
C ALA A 124 0.99 -16.55 -7.91
N LEU A 125 -0.29 -16.33 -8.24
CA LEU A 125 -0.86 -15.05 -8.67
C LEU A 125 -0.29 -14.45 -9.98
N THR A 126 0.54 -15.18 -10.71
CA THR A 126 1.16 -14.70 -11.98
C THR A 126 0.27 -14.91 -13.21
N ALA A 127 -0.72 -15.81 -13.12
CA ALA A 127 -1.65 -16.09 -14.22
C ALA A 127 -2.36 -14.83 -14.72
N VAL A 128 -2.58 -14.71 -16.04
CA VAL A 128 -3.26 -13.53 -16.62
C VAL A 128 -4.61 -13.30 -15.96
N ALA A 129 -4.82 -12.09 -15.44
CA ALA A 129 -6.07 -11.71 -14.81
C ALA A 129 -7.15 -11.44 -15.85
N LYS A 130 -8.16 -12.30 -15.88
CA LYS A 130 -9.22 -12.26 -16.90
C LYS A 130 -10.26 -11.18 -16.63
N ASN A 131 -10.41 -10.78 -15.36
CA ASN A 131 -11.42 -9.80 -14.96
C ASN A 131 -10.92 -8.81 -13.91
N HIS A 132 -11.71 -7.76 -13.66
CA HIS A 132 -11.37 -6.69 -12.73
C HIS A 132 -11.20 -7.18 -11.28
N THR A 133 -11.96 -8.20 -10.86
CA THR A 133 -11.87 -8.79 -9.52
C THR A 133 -10.55 -9.54 -9.35
N GLY A 134 -10.13 -10.33 -10.35
CA GLY A 134 -8.85 -11.03 -10.40
C GLY A 134 -7.66 -10.08 -10.33
N LYS A 135 -7.66 -9.02 -11.16
CA LYS A 135 -6.67 -7.93 -11.08
C LYS A 135 -6.63 -7.29 -9.69
N SER A 136 -7.78 -7.19 -9.04
CA SER A 136 -7.89 -6.59 -7.70
C SER A 136 -7.34 -7.50 -6.61
N MET A 137 -7.56 -8.81 -6.70
CA MET A 137 -6.97 -9.78 -5.78
C MET A 137 -5.45 -9.80 -5.86
N ARG A 138 -4.87 -9.75 -7.07
CA ARG A 138 -3.40 -9.63 -7.24
C ARG A 138 -2.84 -8.42 -6.49
N LYS A 139 -3.36 -7.20 -6.76
CA LYS A 139 -2.81 -6.00 -6.12
C LYS A 139 -3.01 -5.96 -4.61
N TRP A 140 -4.12 -6.51 -4.09
CA TRP A 140 -4.38 -6.51 -2.65
C TRP A 140 -3.45 -7.48 -1.93
N ALA A 141 -3.28 -8.69 -2.46
CA ALA A 141 -2.27 -9.61 -1.96
C ALA A 141 -0.88 -8.97 -2.03
N LEU A 142 -0.49 -8.37 -3.16
CA LEU A 142 0.80 -7.70 -3.29
C LEU A 142 1.01 -6.56 -2.29
N ALA A 143 -0.01 -5.73 -2.05
CA ALA A 143 0.04 -4.66 -1.05
C ALA A 143 0.27 -5.23 0.36
N THR A 144 -0.50 -6.24 0.76
CA THR A 144 -0.35 -6.91 2.06
C THR A 144 1.04 -7.53 2.18
N LEU A 145 1.44 -8.37 1.22
CA LEU A 145 2.71 -9.09 1.28
C LEU A 145 3.91 -8.15 1.31
N SER A 146 3.95 -7.15 0.43
CA SER A 146 5.08 -6.20 0.38
C SER A 146 5.14 -5.34 1.64
N SER A 147 4.00 -4.85 2.13
CA SER A 147 3.98 -3.99 3.33
C SER A 147 4.36 -4.72 4.62
N PHE A 148 4.07 -6.03 4.73
CA PHE A 148 4.61 -6.86 5.81
C PHE A 148 6.07 -7.25 5.58
N TRP A 149 6.49 -7.49 4.34
CA TRP A 149 7.88 -7.79 4.03
C TRP A 149 8.82 -6.62 4.37
N LEU A 150 8.38 -5.37 4.19
CA LEU A 150 9.12 -4.17 4.61
C LEU A 150 9.57 -4.25 6.08
N GLN A 151 8.71 -4.74 6.98
CA GLN A 151 9.04 -4.86 8.40
C GLN A 151 10.15 -5.88 8.67
N LEU A 152 10.23 -6.95 7.87
CA LEU A 152 11.31 -7.93 8.01
C LEU A 152 12.59 -7.41 7.37
N LYS A 153 12.49 -6.84 6.17
CA LYS A 153 13.64 -6.36 5.38
C LYS A 153 14.38 -5.21 6.04
N PHE A 154 13.64 -4.26 6.62
CA PHE A 154 14.20 -3.04 7.20
C PHE A 154 14.35 -3.09 8.72
N SER A 155 14.05 -4.24 9.36
CA SER A 155 14.28 -4.41 10.80
C SER A 155 15.78 -4.42 11.11
N PRO A 156 16.23 -3.69 12.16
CA PRO A 156 17.62 -3.73 12.61
C PRO A 156 18.01 -5.07 13.24
N ALA A 157 17.05 -5.98 13.45
CA ALA A 157 17.33 -7.36 13.89
C ALA A 157 17.82 -8.27 12.75
N HIS A 158 17.82 -7.79 11.50
CA HIS A 158 18.26 -8.52 10.30
C HIS A 158 17.71 -9.97 10.20
N PRO A 159 16.39 -10.17 10.38
CA PRO A 159 15.83 -11.51 10.51
C PRO A 159 15.88 -12.34 9.22
N LEU A 160 16.12 -11.70 8.07
CA LEU A 160 16.19 -12.37 6.75
C LEU A 160 17.55 -13.00 6.45
N ASP A 161 18.62 -12.65 7.17
CA ASP A 161 19.98 -13.12 6.90
C ASP A 161 20.11 -14.65 6.99
N ARG A 162 19.27 -15.28 7.83
CA ARG A 162 19.21 -16.73 8.02
C ARG A 162 18.71 -17.49 6.78
N GLN A 163 17.98 -16.82 5.89
CA GLN A 163 17.37 -17.43 4.70
C GLN A 163 17.54 -16.54 3.46
N GLN A 164 18.72 -15.93 3.30
CA GLN A 164 18.98 -14.91 2.28
C GLN A 164 18.56 -15.31 0.86
N GLN A 165 18.87 -16.55 0.42
CA GLN A 165 18.48 -17.01 -0.93
C GLN A 165 16.95 -17.06 -1.10
N LYS A 166 16.23 -17.62 -0.13
CA LYS A 166 14.77 -17.68 -0.17
C LYS A 166 14.14 -16.29 -0.08
N ALA A 167 14.74 -15.40 0.72
CA ALA A 167 14.32 -14.01 0.79
C ALA A 167 14.47 -13.32 -0.57
N ALA A 168 15.58 -13.54 -1.28
CA ALA A 168 15.80 -13.03 -2.63
C ALA A 168 14.78 -13.60 -3.65
N ASP A 169 14.47 -14.90 -3.56
CA ASP A 169 13.47 -15.54 -4.43
C ASP A 169 12.06 -14.96 -4.20
N VAL A 170 11.70 -14.69 -2.94
CA VAL A 170 10.43 -14.00 -2.59
C VAL A 170 10.41 -12.58 -3.15
N GLU A 171 11.50 -11.82 -2.99
CA GLU A 171 11.59 -10.44 -3.50
C GLU A 171 11.49 -10.37 -5.03
N HIS A 172 12.11 -11.33 -5.74
CA HIS A 172 11.96 -11.44 -7.19
C HIS A 172 10.49 -11.72 -7.57
N TRP A 173 9.83 -12.66 -6.89
CA TRP A 173 8.42 -12.92 -7.13
C TRP A 173 7.52 -11.71 -6.85
N LEU A 174 7.74 -10.99 -5.74
CA LEU A 174 7.01 -9.75 -5.45
C LEU A 174 7.26 -8.70 -6.56
N SER A 175 8.50 -8.55 -7.02
CA SER A 175 8.82 -7.66 -8.15
C SER A 175 8.05 -8.03 -9.41
N HIS A 176 7.98 -9.32 -9.75
CA HIS A 176 7.24 -9.80 -10.91
C HIS A 176 5.72 -9.53 -10.79
N LEU A 177 5.15 -9.74 -9.59
CA LEU A 177 3.77 -9.37 -9.32
C LEU A 177 3.51 -7.86 -9.44
N ALA A 178 4.49 -7.02 -9.08
CA ALA A 178 4.41 -5.58 -9.28
C ALA A 178 4.43 -5.21 -10.77
N ASP A 179 5.30 -5.82 -11.59
CA ASP A 179 5.32 -5.60 -13.04
C ASP A 179 3.95 -5.98 -13.67
N LEU A 180 3.37 -7.10 -13.26
CA LEU A 180 2.02 -7.51 -13.69
C LEU A 180 0.94 -6.54 -13.19
N THR A 181 1.07 -6.03 -11.96
CA THR A 181 0.15 -5.04 -11.39
C THR A 181 0.23 -3.70 -12.14
N VAL A 182 1.44 -3.27 -12.54
CA VAL A 182 1.61 -2.12 -13.43
C VAL A 182 0.85 -2.36 -14.73
N ALA A 183 1.06 -3.50 -15.40
CA ALA A 183 0.37 -3.83 -16.64
C ALA A 183 -1.16 -3.91 -16.49
N ASP A 184 -1.66 -4.33 -15.33
CA ASP A 184 -3.08 -4.44 -15.05
C ASP A 184 -3.80 -3.09 -14.90
N TRP A 185 -3.09 -2.08 -14.39
CA TRP A 185 -3.67 -0.85 -13.83
C TRP A 185 -3.13 0.46 -14.42
N ARG A 186 -2.00 0.43 -15.15
CA ARG A 186 -1.50 1.62 -15.86
C ARG A 186 -2.39 1.97 -17.06
N ASP A 187 -2.34 3.23 -17.48
CA ASP A 187 -2.95 3.74 -18.72
C ASP A 187 -4.47 3.51 -18.86
N LEU A 188 -5.17 3.34 -17.74
CA LEU A 188 -6.62 3.29 -17.74
C LEU A 188 -7.20 4.66 -18.11
N PRO A 189 -8.30 4.72 -18.88
CA PRO A 189 -8.97 6.00 -19.13
C PRO A 189 -9.43 6.60 -17.80
N LEU A 190 -9.29 7.92 -17.61
CA LEU A 190 -9.55 8.60 -16.33
C LEU A 190 -10.91 8.25 -15.70
N LYS A 191 -11.95 8.02 -16.50
CA LYS A 191 -13.29 7.57 -16.02
C LYS A 191 -13.30 6.19 -15.33
N ARG A 192 -12.21 5.42 -15.45
CA ARG A 192 -11.98 4.10 -14.82
C ARG A 192 -10.87 4.13 -13.76
N VAL A 193 -10.15 5.25 -13.61
CA VAL A 193 -9.15 5.43 -12.55
C VAL A 193 -9.87 5.84 -11.28
N ASN A 194 -9.94 4.94 -10.31
CA ASN A 194 -10.62 5.15 -9.03
C ASN A 194 -9.76 4.54 -7.91
N ASN A 195 -10.31 4.38 -6.70
CA ASN A 195 -9.63 3.79 -5.54
C ASN A 195 -8.87 2.49 -5.86
N HIS A 196 -9.33 1.68 -6.81
CA HIS A 196 -8.60 0.46 -7.20
C HIS A 196 -7.24 0.74 -7.82
N SER A 197 -7.10 1.81 -8.61
CA SER A 197 -5.81 2.27 -9.14
C SER A 197 -4.92 2.81 -8.03
N TYR A 198 -5.48 3.48 -7.01
CA TYR A 198 -4.70 4.03 -5.91
C TYR A 198 -4.14 2.92 -5.02
N TRP A 199 -4.96 1.89 -4.74
CA TRP A 199 -4.50 0.68 -4.06
C TRP A 199 -3.46 -0.11 -4.88
N ALA A 200 -3.55 -0.09 -6.22
CA ALA A 200 -2.51 -0.67 -7.08
C ALA A 200 -1.20 0.10 -6.94
N ALA A 201 -1.27 1.44 -6.99
CA ALA A 201 -0.12 2.31 -6.81
C ALA A 201 0.56 2.09 -5.45
N TRP A 202 -0.22 1.90 -4.38
CA TRP A 202 0.32 1.55 -3.07
C TRP A 202 1.04 0.19 -3.08
N ALA A 203 0.44 -0.84 -3.67
CA ALA A 203 1.08 -2.14 -3.81
C ALA A 203 2.44 -2.02 -4.52
N ILE A 204 2.46 -1.29 -5.65
CA ILE A 204 3.66 -1.02 -6.44
C ILE A 204 4.70 -0.22 -5.64
N MET A 205 4.29 0.82 -4.88
CA MET A 205 5.18 1.62 -4.04
C MET A 205 5.86 0.77 -2.97
N ALA A 206 5.08 -0.02 -2.23
CA ALA A 206 5.61 -0.89 -1.18
C ALA A 206 6.59 -1.91 -1.77
N THR A 207 6.25 -2.53 -2.91
CA THR A 207 7.16 -3.46 -3.60
C THR A 207 8.42 -2.75 -4.10
N ALA A 208 8.31 -1.55 -4.67
CA ALA A 208 9.45 -0.79 -5.18
C ALA A 208 10.51 -0.56 -4.09
N VAL A 209 10.09 -0.23 -2.87
CA VAL A 209 11.00 -0.09 -1.72
C VAL A 209 11.53 -1.44 -1.24
N VAL A 210 10.72 -2.49 -1.23
CA VAL A 210 11.20 -3.85 -0.94
C VAL A 210 12.28 -4.30 -1.93
N THR A 211 12.16 -3.99 -3.21
CA THR A 211 13.03 -4.55 -4.26
C THR A 211 14.05 -3.55 -4.80
N ASP A 212 14.12 -2.35 -4.20
CA ASP A 212 14.93 -1.21 -4.65
C ASP A 212 14.74 -0.87 -6.16
N ARG A 213 13.51 -1.05 -6.66
CA ARG A 213 13.12 -0.83 -8.06
C ARG A 213 12.61 0.60 -8.29
N ARG A 214 13.51 1.49 -8.71
CA ARG A 214 13.20 2.92 -8.98
C ARG A 214 12.14 3.13 -10.05
N ASP A 215 12.08 2.29 -11.08
CA ASP A 215 11.07 2.36 -12.13
C ASP A 215 9.65 2.07 -11.59
N LEU A 216 9.52 1.11 -10.67
CA LEU A 216 8.25 0.85 -9.99
C LEU A 216 7.86 2.01 -9.06
N PHE A 217 8.84 2.59 -8.36
CA PHE A 217 8.64 3.77 -7.51
C PHE A 217 8.08 4.94 -8.32
N ASP A 218 8.73 5.28 -9.44
CA ASP A 218 8.31 6.37 -10.32
C ASP A 218 6.93 6.10 -10.95
N GLN A 219 6.65 4.85 -11.32
CA GLN A 219 5.35 4.45 -11.82
C GLN A 219 4.25 4.63 -10.76
N SER A 220 4.51 4.30 -9.50
CA SER A 220 3.55 4.56 -8.42
C SER A 220 3.30 6.05 -8.23
N LEU A 221 4.34 6.88 -8.27
CA LEU A 221 4.19 8.34 -8.19
C LEU A 221 3.39 8.92 -9.35
N ALA A 222 3.56 8.42 -10.58
CA ALA A 222 2.75 8.82 -11.72
C ALA A 222 1.26 8.50 -11.51
N MET A 223 0.95 7.35 -10.92
CA MET A 223 -0.43 6.97 -10.57
C MET A 223 -0.99 7.83 -9.43
N TYR A 224 -0.16 8.17 -8.43
CA TYR A 224 -0.52 9.12 -7.38
C TYR A 224 -0.86 10.50 -7.95
N ARG A 225 -0.03 11.04 -8.84
CA ARG A 225 -0.30 12.34 -9.49
C ARG A 225 -1.58 12.33 -10.31
N THR A 226 -1.87 11.21 -10.99
CA THR A 226 -3.16 11.03 -11.65
C THR A 226 -4.31 11.13 -10.64
N ALA A 227 -4.22 10.45 -9.50
CA ALA A 227 -5.22 10.52 -8.45
C ALA A 227 -5.37 11.93 -7.85
N ALA A 228 -4.26 12.61 -7.57
CA ALA A 228 -4.23 13.97 -7.05
C ALA A 228 -4.96 14.94 -7.99
N ASN A 229 -4.73 14.83 -9.30
CA ASN A 229 -5.40 15.64 -10.33
C ASN A 229 -6.90 15.31 -10.51
N GLN A 230 -7.39 14.19 -9.95
CA GLN A 230 -8.81 13.86 -9.93
C GLN A 230 -9.57 14.45 -8.73
N VAL A 231 -8.85 15.00 -7.74
CA VAL A 231 -9.47 15.68 -6.59
C VAL A 231 -9.91 17.08 -7.03
N ASP A 232 -11.22 17.32 -7.01
CA ASP A 232 -11.77 18.62 -7.37
C ASP A 232 -11.44 19.71 -6.33
N SER A 233 -11.84 20.95 -6.63
CA SER A 233 -11.62 22.11 -5.76
C SER A 233 -12.34 21.98 -4.40
N GLU A 234 -13.36 21.13 -4.30
CA GLU A 234 -14.12 20.87 -3.09
C GLU A 234 -13.59 19.67 -2.30
N GLY A 235 -12.59 18.95 -2.81
CA GLY A 235 -11.99 17.77 -2.19
C GLY A 235 -12.72 16.45 -2.50
N PHE A 236 -13.57 16.40 -3.52
CA PHE A 236 -14.23 15.17 -3.97
C PHE A 236 -13.50 14.49 -5.13
N LEU A 237 -13.70 13.19 -5.22
CA LEU A 237 -13.26 12.34 -6.32
C LEU A 237 -14.50 11.93 -7.13
N LEU A 238 -14.58 12.39 -8.39
CA LEU A 238 -15.74 12.16 -9.25
C LEU A 238 -16.11 10.67 -9.39
N ASN A 239 -15.11 9.80 -9.51
CA ASN A 239 -15.37 8.36 -9.69
C ASN A 239 -15.84 7.67 -8.40
N GLU A 240 -15.53 8.22 -7.22
CA GLU A 240 -16.05 7.72 -5.95
C GLU A 240 -17.45 8.26 -5.65
N LEU A 241 -17.78 9.48 -6.08
CA LEU A 241 -19.14 10.02 -6.00
C LEU A 241 -20.16 9.15 -6.74
N ARG A 242 -19.75 8.50 -7.84
CA ARG A 242 -20.59 7.56 -8.61
C ARG A 242 -21.06 6.33 -7.82
N ARG A 243 -20.53 6.11 -6.62
CA ARG A 243 -20.92 5.00 -5.73
C ARG A 243 -22.17 5.30 -4.88
N LYS A 244 -22.88 6.40 -5.19
CA LYS A 244 -24.19 6.77 -4.60
C LYS A 244 -24.13 6.83 -3.07
N GLN A 245 -24.92 6.00 -2.37
CA GLN A 245 -24.96 5.92 -0.91
C GLN A 245 -23.62 5.50 -0.29
N ARG A 246 -22.68 4.97 -1.09
CA ARG A 246 -21.34 4.57 -0.62
C ARG A 246 -20.27 5.61 -0.92
N ALA A 247 -20.61 6.77 -1.49
CA ALA A 247 -19.60 7.75 -1.90
C ALA A 247 -18.65 8.13 -0.75
N PHE A 248 -19.18 8.40 0.45
CA PHE A 248 -18.35 8.72 1.62
C PHE A 248 -17.35 7.60 1.97
N SER A 249 -17.82 6.35 2.08
CA SER A 249 -16.95 5.22 2.37
C SER A 249 -15.88 4.99 1.29
N TYR A 250 -16.22 5.23 0.02
CA TYR A 250 -15.26 5.11 -1.08
C TYR A 250 -14.23 6.24 -1.12
N HIS A 251 -14.57 7.48 -0.72
CA HIS A 251 -13.56 8.53 -0.53
C HIS A 251 -12.62 8.17 0.62
N ASN A 252 -13.16 7.71 1.74
CA ASN A 252 -12.35 7.24 2.87
C ASN A 252 -11.48 6.02 2.51
N TYR A 253 -11.94 5.13 1.64
CA TYR A 253 -11.15 4.02 1.14
C TYR A 253 -10.07 4.44 0.14
N ALA A 254 -10.31 5.51 -0.62
CA ALA A 254 -9.38 6.05 -1.62
C ALA A 254 -8.19 6.77 -0.98
N ILE A 255 -8.39 7.51 0.12
CA ILE A 255 -7.30 8.27 0.75
C ILE A 255 -6.24 7.38 1.42
N GLN A 256 -6.65 6.21 1.92
CA GLN A 256 -5.78 5.27 2.63
C GLN A 256 -4.46 4.97 1.89
N PRO A 257 -4.46 4.45 0.66
CA PRO A 257 -3.23 4.21 -0.08
C PRO A 257 -2.50 5.50 -0.47
N LEU A 258 -3.21 6.61 -0.72
CA LEU A 258 -2.59 7.88 -1.12
C LEU A 258 -1.74 8.48 0.00
N VAL A 259 -2.19 8.40 1.24
CA VAL A 259 -1.39 8.83 2.41
C VAL A 259 -0.13 8.00 2.53
N MET A 260 -0.21 6.68 2.38
CA MET A 260 0.96 5.80 2.43
C MET A 260 1.95 6.11 1.31
N ILE A 261 1.49 6.30 0.07
CA ILE A 261 2.36 6.68 -1.04
C ILE A 261 3.08 8.00 -0.75
N ALA A 262 2.39 9.01 -0.21
CA ALA A 262 3.00 10.29 0.14
C ALA A 262 4.07 10.19 1.25
N LEU A 263 3.87 9.31 2.24
CA LEU A 263 4.87 9.05 3.30
C LEU A 263 6.13 8.40 2.73
N PHE A 264 5.96 7.42 1.84
CA PHE A 264 7.07 6.75 1.17
C PHE A 264 7.79 7.69 0.20
N ALA A 265 7.05 8.54 -0.53
CA ALA A 265 7.63 9.59 -1.36
C ALA A 265 8.52 10.53 -0.54
N ARG A 266 8.00 11.05 0.59
CA ARG A 266 8.75 11.93 1.50
C ARG A 266 10.02 11.27 2.05
N SER A 267 9.94 10.00 2.44
CA SER A 267 11.08 9.23 2.96
C SER A 267 12.21 9.07 1.92
N ASN A 268 11.88 9.25 0.64
CA ASN A 268 12.82 9.21 -0.48
C ASN A 268 13.07 10.59 -1.09
N GLY A 269 12.77 11.67 -0.36
CA GLY A 269 13.06 13.04 -0.78
C GLY A 269 12.17 13.60 -1.89
N VAL A 270 11.01 12.98 -2.15
CA VAL A 270 10.07 13.44 -3.16
C VAL A 270 8.86 14.12 -2.49
N GLU A 271 8.66 15.39 -2.81
CA GLU A 271 7.45 16.13 -2.43
C GLU A 271 6.30 15.74 -3.36
N VAL A 272 5.18 15.29 -2.78
CA VAL A 272 3.94 15.04 -3.53
C VAL A 272 2.69 15.62 -2.88
N THR A 273 2.79 16.18 -1.68
CA THR A 273 1.63 16.73 -0.95
C THR A 273 1.17 18.08 -1.50
N ALA A 274 2.03 18.79 -2.24
CA ALA A 274 1.68 20.03 -2.93
C ALA A 274 0.97 19.82 -4.28
N GLU A 275 0.96 18.59 -4.80
CA GLU A 275 0.35 18.25 -6.10
C GLU A 275 -1.11 18.72 -6.21
N ASN A 276 -1.45 19.31 -7.36
CA ASN A 276 -2.78 19.87 -7.68
C ASN A 276 -3.33 20.75 -6.53
N ASP A 277 -2.59 21.79 -6.15
CA ASP A 277 -2.94 22.77 -5.11
C ASP A 277 -3.27 22.14 -3.74
N ASN A 278 -2.44 21.19 -3.30
CA ASN A 278 -2.63 20.40 -2.08
C ASN A 278 -3.87 19.50 -2.13
N ALA A 279 -4.04 18.76 -3.23
CA ALA A 279 -5.18 17.85 -3.45
C ALA A 279 -5.39 16.85 -2.31
N LEU A 280 -4.32 16.23 -1.80
CA LEU A 280 -4.41 15.28 -0.69
C LEU A 280 -5.01 15.95 0.56
N GLN A 281 -4.65 17.21 0.83
CA GLN A 281 -5.18 17.97 1.95
C GLN A 281 -6.67 18.33 1.76
N ARG A 282 -7.08 18.74 0.55
CA ARG A 282 -8.50 18.97 0.24
C ARG A 282 -9.33 17.70 0.43
N LEU A 283 -8.84 16.57 -0.07
CA LEU A 283 -9.48 15.27 0.08
C LEU A 283 -9.61 14.87 1.56
N ALA A 284 -8.51 14.98 2.33
CA ALA A 284 -8.50 14.66 3.75
C ALA A 284 -9.51 15.51 4.54
N ARG A 285 -9.51 16.83 4.32
CA ARG A 285 -10.48 17.74 4.96
C ARG A 285 -11.92 17.38 4.63
N ARG A 286 -12.21 17.04 3.36
CA ARG A 286 -13.56 16.64 2.94
C ARG A 286 -14.02 15.37 3.66
N ILE A 287 -13.13 14.38 3.77
CA ILE A 287 -13.41 13.11 4.47
C ILE A 287 -13.60 13.34 5.96
N LEU A 288 -12.73 14.13 6.61
CA LEU A 288 -12.84 14.49 8.03
C LEU A 288 -14.15 15.22 8.33
N SER A 289 -14.58 16.15 7.47
CA SER A 289 -15.90 16.78 7.60
C SER A 289 -17.04 15.76 7.46
N GLY A 290 -16.87 14.71 6.66
CA GLY A 290 -17.84 13.61 6.56
C GLY A 290 -17.94 12.76 7.83
N PHE A 291 -16.82 12.56 8.54
CA PHE A 291 -16.81 11.90 9.85
C PHE A 291 -17.46 12.72 10.96
N ASP A 292 -17.59 14.02 10.76
CA ASP A 292 -18.28 14.93 11.68
C ASP A 292 -19.76 15.05 11.32
N ASN A 293 -20.06 15.15 10.02
CA ASN A 293 -21.41 15.14 9.48
C ASN A 293 -21.44 14.53 8.06
N PRO A 294 -22.04 13.34 7.87
CA PRO A 294 -22.10 12.68 6.56
C PRO A 294 -22.92 13.47 5.52
N ASP A 295 -23.74 14.45 5.93
CA ASP A 295 -24.56 15.24 5.03
C ASP A 295 -23.75 16.06 4.02
N VAL A 296 -22.46 16.32 4.29
CA VAL A 296 -21.58 16.96 3.29
C VAL A 296 -21.50 16.12 2.01
N PHE A 297 -21.56 14.79 2.13
CA PHE A 297 -21.61 13.86 1.00
C PHE A 297 -23.04 13.67 0.48
N THR A 298 -24.04 13.62 1.38
CA THR A 298 -25.46 13.56 0.98
C THR A 298 -25.83 14.72 0.06
N ARG A 299 -25.42 15.95 0.38
CA ARG A 299 -25.67 17.13 -0.46
C ARG A 299 -25.00 17.03 -1.84
N LYS A 300 -23.82 16.43 -1.93
CA LYS A 300 -23.09 16.27 -3.19
C LYS A 300 -23.67 15.16 -4.06
N THR A 301 -24.19 14.08 -3.47
CA THR A 301 -24.72 12.91 -4.19
C THR A 301 -26.23 12.93 -4.39
N GLY A 302 -26.96 13.72 -3.60
CA GLY A 302 -28.42 13.69 -3.52
C GLY A 302 -28.99 12.46 -2.80
N ILE A 303 -28.16 11.65 -2.14
CA ILE A 303 -28.57 10.38 -1.52
C ILE A 303 -27.91 10.24 -0.14
N THR A 304 -28.69 9.82 0.86
CA THR A 304 -28.19 9.52 2.21
C THR A 304 -27.05 8.51 2.17
N GLN A 305 -25.99 8.77 2.93
CA GLN A 305 -24.79 7.94 2.93
C GLN A 305 -24.85 6.79 3.94
N ASP A 306 -24.32 5.63 3.55
CA ASP A 306 -23.99 4.52 4.44
C ASP A 306 -22.74 4.88 5.27
N SER A 307 -22.95 5.10 6.57
CA SER A 307 -21.92 5.51 7.53
C SER A 307 -21.47 4.38 8.46
N ALA A 308 -21.94 3.14 8.28
CA ALA A 308 -21.59 2.02 9.17
C ALA A 308 -20.09 1.77 9.26
N PHE A 309 -19.35 2.04 8.18
CA PHE A 309 -17.89 1.88 8.13
C PHE A 309 -17.16 2.78 9.15
N THR A 310 -17.76 3.89 9.58
CA THR A 310 -17.12 4.85 10.51
C THR A 310 -16.93 4.28 11.91
N GLN A 311 -17.65 3.21 12.25
CA GLN A 311 -17.51 2.45 13.50
C GLN A 311 -16.30 1.50 13.48
N GLN A 312 -15.67 1.29 12.32
CA GLN A 312 -14.55 0.36 12.18
C GLN A 312 -13.23 1.11 12.39
N ALA A 313 -12.43 0.68 13.37
CA ALA A 313 -11.13 1.30 13.66
C ALA A 313 -10.20 1.33 12.43
N SER A 314 -10.19 0.25 11.64
CA SER A 314 -9.40 0.17 10.40
C SER A 314 -9.77 1.22 9.35
N SER A 315 -10.99 1.76 9.40
CA SER A 315 -11.44 2.80 8.46
C SER A 315 -10.72 4.13 8.65
N ILE A 316 -10.18 4.40 9.84
CA ILE A 316 -9.47 5.64 10.17
C ILE A 316 -7.97 5.43 10.37
N ALA A 317 -7.44 4.22 10.13
CA ALA A 317 -6.03 3.92 10.39
C ALA A 317 -5.06 4.83 9.59
N TRP A 318 -5.49 5.31 8.43
CA TRP A 318 -4.73 6.28 7.62
C TRP A 318 -4.46 7.61 8.34
N LEU A 319 -5.21 7.94 9.39
CA LEU A 319 -4.98 9.15 10.17
C LEU A 319 -3.62 9.14 10.88
N GLU A 320 -3.08 7.97 11.24
CA GLU A 320 -1.72 7.88 11.80
C GLU A 320 -0.69 8.41 10.81
N GLY A 321 -0.76 7.93 9.57
CA GLY A 321 0.10 8.40 8.49
C GLY A 321 -0.17 9.86 8.11
N TRP A 322 -1.44 10.29 8.13
CA TRP A 322 -1.81 11.69 7.84
C TRP A 322 -1.22 12.66 8.88
N CYS A 323 -1.26 12.30 10.16
CA CYS A 323 -0.67 13.09 11.23
C CYS A 323 0.87 13.01 11.28
N ALA A 324 1.47 12.02 10.62
CA ALA A 324 2.91 12.01 10.33
C ALA A 324 3.27 12.91 9.12
N LEU A 325 2.34 13.11 8.17
CA LEU A 325 2.55 14.02 7.04
C LEU A 325 2.45 15.50 7.44
N GLN A 326 1.61 15.83 8.40
CA GLN A 326 1.37 17.20 8.84
C GLN A 326 0.92 17.26 10.30
N THR A 327 1.01 18.44 10.93
CA THR A 327 0.46 18.65 12.27
C THR A 327 -1.06 18.54 12.26
N CYS A 328 -1.60 17.53 12.93
CA CYS A 328 -3.03 17.34 13.14
C CYS A 328 -3.56 18.21 14.28
N ASP A 329 -4.81 18.67 14.15
CA ASP A 329 -5.51 19.40 15.21
C ASP A 329 -5.90 18.50 16.40
N ALA A 330 -6.26 19.13 17.51
CA ALA A 330 -6.63 18.43 18.75
C ALA A 330 -7.78 17.44 18.54
N ARG A 331 -8.74 17.77 17.68
CA ARG A 331 -9.90 16.91 17.40
C ARG A 331 -9.49 15.63 16.67
N THR A 332 -8.66 15.74 15.66
CA THR A 332 -8.11 14.60 14.91
C THR A 332 -7.26 13.73 15.83
N ASN A 333 -6.40 14.35 16.64
CA ASN A 333 -5.57 13.65 17.62
C ASN A 333 -6.41 12.90 18.67
N GLN A 334 -7.48 13.50 19.18
CA GLN A 334 -8.39 12.84 20.12
C GLN A 334 -9.13 11.65 19.47
N ARG A 335 -9.55 11.80 18.20
CA ARG A 335 -10.22 10.74 17.43
C ARG A 335 -9.32 9.52 17.28
N ILE A 336 -8.05 9.69 16.93
CA ILE A 336 -7.11 8.56 16.82
C ILE A 336 -6.79 7.97 18.19
N ALA A 337 -6.52 8.80 19.21
CA ALA A 337 -6.12 8.32 20.53
C ALA A 337 -7.13 7.36 21.17
N ALA A 338 -8.43 7.62 21.00
CA ALA A 338 -9.50 6.77 21.54
C ALA A 338 -9.62 5.39 20.88
N LEU A 339 -9.00 5.20 19.70
CA LEU A 339 -9.17 4.02 18.85
C LEU A 339 -7.86 3.26 18.61
N ARG A 340 -6.75 3.74 19.17
CA ARG A 340 -5.44 3.08 19.09
C ARG A 340 -5.45 1.72 19.84
N PRO A 341 -4.69 0.72 19.36
CA PRO A 341 -3.87 0.75 18.14
C PRO A 341 -4.72 0.62 16.86
N LEU A 342 -4.35 1.37 15.83
CA LEU A 342 -5.04 1.43 14.55
C LEU A 342 -4.35 0.51 13.54
N HIS A 343 -5.05 -0.57 13.20
CA HIS A 343 -4.53 -1.60 12.29
C HIS A 343 -5.21 -1.58 10.92
N SER A 344 -4.44 -1.84 9.87
CA SER A 344 -4.94 -2.15 8.53
C SER A 344 -4.04 -3.16 7.83
N THR A 345 -4.57 -4.36 7.58
CA THR A 345 -3.82 -5.47 6.93
C THR A 345 -3.19 -5.04 5.61
N ARG A 346 -3.95 -4.35 4.74
CA ARG A 346 -3.46 -3.96 3.40
C ARG A 346 -2.49 -2.78 3.43
N LEU A 347 -2.33 -2.11 4.56
CA LEU A 347 -1.34 -1.05 4.78
C LEU A 347 -0.13 -1.54 5.60
N GLY A 348 -0.09 -2.84 5.94
CA GLY A 348 1.04 -3.46 6.64
C GLY A 348 0.85 -3.68 8.14
N GLY A 349 -0.35 -3.55 8.68
CA GLY A 349 -0.63 -3.86 10.08
C GLY A 349 -0.78 -2.63 10.96
N ASP A 350 0.01 -2.52 12.02
CA ASP A 350 -0.11 -1.51 13.08
C ASP A 350 0.46 -0.15 12.66
N LEU A 351 -0.42 0.74 12.17
CA LEU A 351 0.00 2.07 11.75
C LEU A 351 0.29 2.98 12.95
N SER A 352 -0.30 2.70 14.12
CA SER A 352 0.02 3.43 15.35
C SER A 352 1.46 3.18 15.78
N TRP A 353 1.96 1.95 15.60
CA TRP A 353 3.37 1.64 15.85
C TRP A 353 4.31 2.34 14.86
N PHE A 354 4.04 2.25 13.55
CA PHE A 354 4.94 2.83 12.54
C PHE A 354 5.03 4.35 12.62
N PHE A 355 3.98 5.04 13.08
CA PHE A 355 3.94 6.50 13.09
C PHE A 355 3.87 7.10 14.50
N ALA A 356 4.19 6.30 15.53
CA ALA A 356 4.47 6.84 16.86
C ALA A 356 5.72 7.73 16.84
N ALA A 357 5.79 8.67 17.78
CA ALA A 357 7.01 9.42 18.02
C ALA A 357 8.04 8.47 18.67
N HIS A 358 9.20 8.32 18.03
CA HIS A 358 10.32 7.48 18.47
C HIS A 358 11.57 8.32 18.66
#